data_AF-A0A918H1B0-F1
#
_entry.id   AF-A0A918H1B0-F1
#
_cell.length_a   1.000
_cell.length_b   1.000
_cell.length_c   1.000
_cell.angle_alpha   90.00
_cell.angle_beta   90.00
_cell.angle_gamma   90.00
#
_symmetry.space_group_name_H-M   'P 1'
#
loop_
_entity.id
_entity.type
_entity.pdbx_description
1 polymer ?
#
loop_
_entity_poly.entity_id
_entity_poly.type
_entity_poly.pdbx_seq_one_letter_code
_entity_poly.pdbx_strand_id
1 'polypeptide(L)'
;MTDHTGRAGLEKDELYAVALEFEEARHEIVGSYTTNSLPDLVTASHHLAALTGLVKDLSDEVLFRVTDNDPGLDFGPVIAAYTSASAPAGRAVTNYTEAFEQLGFLRQHAEAPASPDLRDARQAAFDVVQDRLDLTVDSLQEAFVALRHAADRIDGTPPRVLAALSRSARPANSIYRVPAELPATEPTRLAYMPVSRHAR
;
A
#
# COMPACT_ATOMS: atom_id res chain seq x y z
N MET A 1 24.45 21.30 8.21
CA MET A 1 23.46 20.73 9.14
C MET A 1 22.21 20.53 8.32
N THR A 2 22.06 19.31 7.79
CA THR A 2 21.17 19.01 6.67
C THR A 2 19.72 18.86 7.12
N ASP A 3 18.83 19.47 6.36
CA ASP A 3 17.38 19.58 6.59
C ASP A 3 16.62 18.30 6.21
N HIS A 4 17.18 17.14 6.59
CA HIS A 4 16.63 15.82 6.22
C HIS A 4 15.29 15.54 6.92
N THR A 5 15.07 16.11 8.11
CA THR A 5 13.83 15.94 8.88
C THR A 5 12.66 16.72 8.26
N GLY A 6 12.91 17.90 7.67
CA GLY A 6 11.87 18.68 7.00
C GLY A 6 11.39 18.01 5.71
N ARG A 7 12.32 17.47 4.91
CA ARG A 7 12.00 16.78 3.65
C ARG A 7 11.26 15.47 3.87
N ALA A 8 11.68 14.63 4.82
CA ALA A 8 10.97 13.38 5.12
C ALA A 8 9.52 13.62 5.56
N GLY A 9 9.27 14.72 6.31
CA GLY A 9 7.93 15.18 6.64
C GLY A 9 7.10 15.53 5.40
N LEU A 10 7.69 16.25 4.44
CA LEU A 10 7.01 16.58 3.17
C LEU A 10 6.67 15.33 2.35
N GLU A 11 7.60 14.39 2.21
CA GLU A 11 7.38 13.15 1.45
C GLU A 11 6.29 12.28 2.08
N LYS A 12 6.27 12.25 3.42
CA LYS A 12 5.20 11.59 4.17
C LYS A 12 3.86 12.27 3.93
N ASP A 13 3.79 13.60 4.01
CA ASP A 13 2.57 14.36 3.79
C ASP A 13 2.05 14.18 2.35
N GLU A 14 2.95 14.13 1.36
CA GLU A 14 2.62 13.86 -0.04
C GLU A 14 2.05 12.44 -0.23
N LEU A 15 2.67 11.41 0.35
CA LEU A 15 2.10 10.05 0.30
C LEU A 15 0.72 9.98 0.97
N TYR A 16 0.53 10.69 2.06
CA TYR A 16 -0.78 10.79 2.72
C TYR A 16 -1.80 11.50 1.85
N ALA A 17 -1.42 12.58 1.17
CA ALA A 17 -2.30 13.30 0.25
C ALA A 17 -2.74 12.39 -0.90
N VAL A 18 -1.81 11.73 -1.59
CA VAL A 18 -2.15 10.81 -2.68
C VAL A 18 -2.99 9.65 -2.17
N ALA A 19 -2.72 9.10 -0.98
CA ALA A 19 -3.58 8.08 -0.39
C ALA A 19 -5.03 8.59 -0.25
N LEU A 20 -5.23 9.81 0.24
CA LEU A 20 -6.57 10.39 0.40
C LEU A 20 -7.31 10.54 -0.94
N GLU A 21 -6.61 10.81 -2.04
CA GLU A 21 -7.24 10.87 -3.38
C GLU A 21 -7.81 9.50 -3.80
N PHE A 22 -7.10 8.40 -3.51
CA PHE A 22 -7.63 7.05 -3.74
C PHE A 22 -8.86 6.76 -2.87
N GLU A 23 -8.85 7.22 -1.62
CA GLU A 23 -9.97 7.05 -0.70
C GLU A 23 -11.17 7.89 -1.11
N GLU A 24 -10.95 9.10 -1.63
CA GLU A 24 -12.00 9.97 -2.17
C GLU A 24 -12.66 9.33 -3.40
N ALA A 25 -11.86 8.89 -4.38
CA ALA A 25 -12.37 8.18 -5.55
C ALA A 25 -13.16 6.92 -5.16
N ARG A 26 -12.71 6.19 -4.13
CA ARG A 26 -13.45 5.05 -3.58
C ARG A 26 -14.81 5.46 -3.03
N HIS A 27 -14.88 6.54 -2.25
CA HIS A 27 -16.13 7.04 -1.68
C HIS A 27 -17.11 7.51 -2.76
N GLU A 28 -16.63 8.21 -3.78
CA GLU A 28 -17.45 8.65 -4.91
C GLU A 28 -18.08 7.45 -5.63
N ILE A 29 -17.29 6.42 -5.91
CA ILE A 29 -17.77 5.21 -6.56
C ILE A 29 -18.80 4.52 -5.67
N VAL A 30 -18.50 4.25 -4.39
CA VAL A 30 -19.46 3.63 -3.44
C VAL A 30 -20.77 4.43 -3.34
N GLY A 31 -20.70 5.76 -3.36
CA GLY A 31 -21.88 6.63 -3.30
C GLY A 31 -22.77 6.59 -4.54
N SER A 32 -22.27 6.05 -5.66
CA SER A 32 -22.94 6.08 -6.96
C SER A 32 -23.76 4.83 -7.31
N TYR A 33 -23.62 3.74 -6.53
CA TYR A 33 -24.35 2.51 -6.74
C TYR A 33 -24.90 1.94 -5.44
N THR A 34 -25.95 1.13 -5.58
CA THR A 34 -26.52 0.34 -4.49
C THR A 34 -26.78 -1.06 -5.02
N THR A 35 -27.21 -1.97 -4.16
CA THR A 35 -27.63 -3.33 -4.56
C THR A 35 -28.65 -3.33 -5.71
N ASN A 36 -29.42 -2.26 -5.89
CA ASN A 36 -30.48 -2.18 -6.90
C ASN A 36 -30.30 -1.02 -7.90
N SER A 37 -29.16 -0.33 -7.87
CA SER A 37 -28.93 0.82 -8.76
C SER A 37 -27.49 0.88 -9.23
N LEU A 38 -27.31 1.36 -10.46
CA LEU A 38 -26.01 1.56 -11.08
C LEU A 38 -25.82 3.04 -11.42
N PRO A 39 -24.56 3.52 -11.51
CA PRO A 39 -24.28 4.85 -11.99
C PRO A 39 -24.76 5.00 -13.44
N ASP A 40 -25.20 6.20 -13.80
CA ASP A 40 -25.43 6.51 -15.22
C ASP A 40 -24.09 6.65 -15.98
N LEU A 41 -24.15 6.65 -17.30
CA LEU A 41 -22.94 6.72 -18.14
C LEU A 41 -22.14 8.02 -17.95
N VAL A 42 -22.78 9.12 -17.53
CA VAL A 42 -22.09 10.40 -17.31
C VAL A 42 -21.24 10.29 -16.05
N THR A 43 -21.86 9.88 -14.95
CA THR A 43 -21.21 9.59 -13.67
C THR A 43 -20.10 8.55 -13.86
N ALA A 44 -20.40 7.48 -14.60
CA ALA A 44 -19.41 6.44 -14.84
C ALA A 44 -18.22 6.93 -15.68
N SER A 45 -18.44 7.85 -16.64
CA SER A 45 -17.35 8.44 -17.42
C SER A 45 -16.45 9.31 -16.56
N HIS A 46 -17.02 10.06 -15.61
CA HIS A 46 -16.26 10.87 -14.66
C HIS A 46 -15.38 10.01 -13.76
N HIS A 47 -15.93 8.93 -13.19
CA HIS A 47 -15.12 8.00 -12.39
C HIS A 47 -14.00 7.36 -13.21
N LEU A 48 -14.27 6.90 -14.44
CA LEU A 48 -13.23 6.31 -15.27
C LEU A 48 -12.10 7.31 -15.55
N ALA A 49 -12.45 8.56 -15.86
CA ALA A 49 -11.46 9.63 -16.04
C ALA A 49 -10.63 9.84 -14.76
N ALA A 50 -11.28 9.94 -13.59
CA ALA A 50 -10.60 10.10 -12.31
C ALA A 50 -9.63 8.92 -12.01
N LEU A 51 -10.08 7.68 -12.19
CA LEU A 51 -9.26 6.48 -11.98
C LEU A 51 -8.03 6.46 -12.89
N THR A 52 -8.19 6.81 -14.17
CA THR A 52 -7.05 6.89 -15.09
C THR A 52 -6.10 8.04 -14.74
N GLY A 53 -6.62 9.13 -14.18
CA GLY A 53 -5.84 10.23 -13.62
C GLY A 53 -4.94 9.75 -12.48
N LEU A 54 -5.50 9.06 -11.49
CA LEU A 54 -4.74 8.52 -10.36
C LEU A 54 -3.58 7.61 -10.81
N VAL A 55 -3.80 6.73 -11.78
CA VAL A 55 -2.73 5.86 -12.32
C VAL A 55 -1.63 6.69 -12.99
N LYS A 56 -2.01 7.72 -13.76
CA LYS A 56 -1.06 8.63 -14.39
C LYS A 56 -0.24 9.37 -13.33
N ASP A 57 -0.89 9.90 -12.30
CA ASP A 57 -0.23 10.70 -11.26
C ASP A 57 0.78 9.85 -10.46
N LEU A 58 0.47 8.57 -10.18
CA LEU A 58 1.45 7.62 -9.63
C LEU A 58 2.67 7.46 -10.55
N SER A 59 2.47 7.35 -11.86
CA SER A 59 3.58 7.16 -12.81
C SER A 59 4.42 8.43 -13.01
N ASP A 60 3.78 9.60 -13.00
CA ASP A 60 4.45 10.90 -13.09
C ASP A 60 5.31 11.16 -11.86
N GLU A 61 4.81 10.78 -10.67
CA GLU A 61 5.55 10.94 -9.43
C GLU A 61 6.79 10.02 -9.38
N VAL A 62 6.65 8.77 -9.82
CA VAL A 62 7.81 7.87 -9.98
C VAL A 62 8.82 8.47 -10.95
N LEU A 63 8.38 8.98 -12.10
CA LEU A 63 9.25 9.60 -13.09
C LEU A 63 9.97 10.81 -12.49
N PHE A 64 9.23 11.70 -11.82
CA PHE A 64 9.76 12.89 -11.17
C PHE A 64 10.89 12.52 -10.20
N ARG A 65 10.66 11.57 -9.29
CA ARG A 65 11.66 11.12 -8.29
C ARG A 65 12.86 10.42 -8.90
N VAL A 66 12.68 9.66 -9.97
CA VAL A 66 13.79 9.00 -10.67
C VAL A 66 14.68 10.01 -11.40
N THR A 67 14.08 11.10 -11.92
CA THR A 67 14.82 12.16 -12.62
C THR A 67 15.47 13.17 -11.67
N ASP A 68 14.97 13.31 -10.45
CA ASP A 68 15.57 14.13 -9.41
C ASP A 68 16.89 13.48 -8.94
N ASN A 69 18.01 14.11 -9.27
CA ASN A 69 19.36 13.60 -9.03
C ASN A 69 20.02 14.28 -7.83
N ASP A 70 19.25 14.75 -6.84
CA ASP A 70 19.83 15.30 -5.61
C ASP A 70 20.63 14.21 -4.85
N PRO A 71 21.97 14.31 -4.78
CA PRO A 71 22.83 13.28 -4.19
C PRO A 71 22.65 13.10 -2.68
N GLY A 72 21.87 13.99 -2.02
CA GLY A 72 21.59 13.95 -0.59
C GLY A 72 20.28 13.26 -0.20
N LEU A 73 19.49 12.77 -1.17
CA LEU A 73 18.15 12.23 -0.94
C LEU A 73 18.07 10.75 -1.36
N ASP A 74 17.50 9.91 -0.49
CA ASP A 74 17.16 8.52 -0.81
C ASP A 74 15.67 8.43 -1.14
N PHE A 75 15.33 8.57 -2.42
CA PHE A 75 13.96 8.42 -2.90
C PHE A 75 13.50 6.96 -3.04
N GLY A 76 14.37 5.97 -2.76
CA GLY A 76 14.05 4.56 -2.90
C GLY A 76 12.75 4.14 -2.21
N PRO A 77 12.53 4.51 -0.93
CA PRO A 77 11.29 4.20 -0.22
C PRO A 77 10.04 4.83 -0.84
N VAL A 78 10.14 6.07 -1.31
CA VAL A 78 9.03 6.83 -1.92
C VAL A 78 8.67 6.23 -3.29
N ILE A 79 9.67 5.93 -4.12
CA ILE A 79 9.49 5.25 -5.42
C ILE A 79 8.85 3.87 -5.21
N ALA A 80 9.31 3.11 -4.20
CA ALA A 80 8.72 1.83 -3.86
C ALA A 80 7.25 1.95 -3.41
N ALA A 81 6.90 3.03 -2.71
CA ALA A 81 5.52 3.31 -2.31
C ALA A 81 4.60 3.49 -3.53
N TYR A 82 4.94 4.41 -4.42
CA TYR A 82 4.13 4.72 -5.60
C TYR A 82 4.02 3.52 -6.55
N THR A 83 5.14 2.83 -6.81
CA THR A 83 5.12 1.63 -7.67
C THR A 83 4.31 0.48 -7.06
N SER A 84 4.30 0.33 -5.73
CA SER A 84 3.46 -0.68 -5.05
C SER A 84 1.96 -0.37 -5.16
N ALA A 85 1.58 0.91 -5.20
CA ALA A 85 0.21 1.36 -5.39
C ALA A 85 -0.26 1.27 -6.85
N SER A 86 0.66 1.30 -7.82
CA SER A 86 0.31 1.24 -9.25
C SER A 86 -0.39 -0.06 -9.65
N ALA A 87 -0.01 -1.20 -9.05
CA ALA A 87 -0.63 -2.48 -9.36
C ALA A 87 -2.12 -2.56 -8.96
N PRO A 88 -2.51 -2.26 -7.71
CA PRO A 88 -3.93 -2.16 -7.35
C PRO A 88 -4.66 -1.05 -8.11
N ALA A 89 -4.06 0.12 -8.33
CA ALA A 89 -4.67 1.19 -9.13
C ALA A 89 -4.99 0.75 -10.58
N GLY A 90 -4.08 0.02 -11.22
CA GLY A 90 -4.30 -0.55 -12.56
C GLY A 90 -5.40 -1.61 -12.59
N ARG A 91 -5.53 -2.44 -11.53
CA ARG A 91 -6.67 -3.36 -11.39
C ARG A 91 -7.98 -2.62 -11.23
N ALA A 92 -8.03 -1.54 -10.45
CA ALA A 92 -9.21 -0.70 -10.31
C ALA A 92 -9.69 -0.17 -11.68
N VAL A 93 -8.78 0.39 -12.48
CA VAL A 93 -9.11 0.84 -13.84
C VAL A 93 -9.62 -0.30 -14.71
N THR A 94 -8.97 -1.47 -14.64
CA THR A 94 -9.36 -2.64 -15.46
C THR A 94 -10.78 -3.09 -15.13
N ASN A 95 -11.07 -3.33 -13.84
CA ASN A 95 -12.39 -3.74 -13.37
C ASN A 95 -13.45 -2.69 -13.74
N TYR A 96 -13.15 -1.41 -13.52
CA TYR A 96 -14.09 -0.34 -13.83
C TYR A 96 -14.34 -0.19 -15.33
N THR A 97 -13.35 -0.45 -16.18
CA THR A 97 -13.52 -0.42 -17.64
C THR A 97 -14.45 -1.54 -18.11
N GLU A 98 -14.35 -2.74 -17.51
CA GLU A 98 -15.29 -3.84 -17.78
C GLU A 98 -16.72 -3.48 -17.32
N ALA A 99 -16.87 -2.85 -16.16
CA ALA A 99 -18.15 -2.30 -15.71
C ALA A 99 -18.71 -1.27 -16.70
N PHE A 100 -17.86 -0.37 -17.18
CA PHE A 100 -18.22 0.70 -18.11
C PHE A 100 -18.74 0.15 -19.44
N GLU A 101 -18.13 -0.91 -19.96
CA GLU A 101 -18.61 -1.62 -21.16
C GLU A 101 -20.05 -2.15 -20.97
N GLN A 102 -20.32 -2.80 -19.83
CA GLN A 102 -21.64 -3.33 -19.52
C GLN A 102 -22.69 -2.24 -19.31
N LEU A 103 -22.32 -1.09 -18.72
CA LEU A 103 -23.20 0.08 -18.65
C LEU A 103 -23.58 0.58 -20.06
N GLY A 104 -22.64 0.54 -21.01
CA GLY A 104 -22.88 0.84 -22.41
C GLY A 104 -23.89 -0.10 -23.04
N PHE A 105 -23.74 -1.42 -22.81
CA PHE A 105 -24.70 -2.43 -23.24
C PHE A 105 -26.11 -2.19 -22.67
N LEU A 106 -26.21 -1.94 -21.35
CA LEU A 106 -27.48 -1.66 -20.69
C LEU A 106 -28.17 -0.42 -21.27
N ARG A 107 -27.39 0.65 -21.54
CA ARG A 107 -27.91 1.87 -22.16
C ARG A 107 -28.40 1.61 -23.58
N GLN A 108 -27.61 0.93 -24.40
CA GLN A 108 -27.96 0.60 -25.79
C GLN A 108 -29.29 -0.15 -25.86
N HIS A 109 -29.53 -1.04 -24.91
CA HIS A 109 -30.72 -1.87 -24.90
C HIS A 109 -31.82 -1.38 -23.97
N ALA A 110 -31.75 -0.21 -23.35
CA ALA A 110 -32.73 0.21 -22.34
C ALA A 110 -34.19 0.21 -22.83
N GLU A 111 -34.42 0.65 -24.08
CA GLU A 111 -35.77 0.82 -24.66
C GLU A 111 -36.23 -0.38 -25.51
N ALA A 112 -35.35 -1.36 -25.74
CA ALA A 112 -35.69 -2.51 -26.59
C ALA A 112 -36.77 -3.39 -25.94
N PRO A 113 -37.71 -3.95 -26.72
CA PRO A 113 -38.73 -4.87 -26.20
C PRO A 113 -38.08 -6.06 -25.48
N ALA A 114 -38.58 -6.36 -24.28
CA ALA A 114 -37.99 -7.35 -23.39
C ALA A 114 -38.36 -8.79 -23.83
N SER A 115 -37.57 -9.38 -24.73
CA SER A 115 -37.57 -10.84 -24.92
C SER A 115 -37.01 -11.54 -23.67
N PRO A 116 -37.30 -12.84 -23.43
CA PRO A 116 -36.68 -13.59 -22.34
C PRO A 116 -35.14 -13.49 -22.35
N ASP A 117 -34.51 -13.77 -23.48
CA ASP A 117 -33.05 -13.72 -23.63
C ASP A 117 -32.47 -12.33 -23.33
N LEU A 118 -33.16 -11.27 -23.75
CA LEU A 118 -32.69 -9.91 -23.49
C LEU A 118 -32.87 -9.51 -22.02
N ARG A 119 -33.90 -10.01 -21.34
CA ARG A 119 -34.06 -9.80 -19.90
C ARG A 119 -32.93 -10.47 -19.14
N ASP A 120 -32.63 -11.72 -19.47
CA ASP A 120 -31.55 -12.46 -18.83
C ASP A 120 -30.19 -11.81 -19.10
N ALA A 121 -29.93 -11.37 -20.33
CA ALA A 121 -28.71 -10.65 -20.68
C ALA A 121 -28.57 -9.31 -19.94
N ARG A 122 -29.66 -8.53 -19.78
CA ARG A 122 -29.63 -7.29 -18.99
C ARG A 122 -29.38 -7.57 -17.51
N GLN A 123 -29.97 -8.62 -16.95
CA GLN A 123 -29.71 -8.99 -15.56
C GLN A 123 -28.25 -9.42 -15.37
N ALA A 124 -27.72 -10.27 -16.26
CA ALA A 124 -26.33 -10.69 -16.21
C ALA A 124 -25.37 -9.49 -16.33
N ALA A 125 -25.64 -8.55 -17.24
CA ALA A 125 -24.86 -7.32 -17.36
C ALA A 125 -24.93 -6.47 -16.08
N PHE A 126 -26.12 -6.34 -15.46
CA PHE A 126 -26.27 -5.64 -14.18
C PHE A 126 -25.43 -6.28 -13.07
N ASP A 127 -25.47 -7.61 -12.95
CA ASP A 127 -24.73 -8.37 -11.94
C ASP A 127 -23.20 -8.25 -12.15
N VAL A 128 -22.75 -8.28 -13.41
CA VAL A 128 -21.33 -8.06 -13.75
C VAL A 128 -20.91 -6.64 -13.37
N VAL A 129 -21.72 -5.61 -13.64
CA VAL A 129 -21.39 -4.24 -13.21
C VAL A 129 -21.22 -4.17 -11.70
N GLN A 130 -22.15 -4.75 -10.91
CA GLN A 130 -22.04 -4.77 -9.45
C GLN A 130 -20.74 -5.41 -8.98
N ASP A 131 -20.43 -6.63 -9.45
CA ASP A 131 -19.20 -7.35 -9.11
C ASP A 131 -17.94 -6.53 -9.45
N ARG A 132 -17.91 -5.93 -10.65
CA ARG A 132 -16.78 -5.12 -11.09
C ARG A 132 -16.61 -3.81 -10.33
N LEU A 133 -17.71 -3.19 -9.90
CA LEU A 133 -17.65 -2.01 -9.04
C LEU A 133 -17.09 -2.38 -7.65
N ASP A 134 -17.53 -3.49 -7.06
CA ASP A 134 -17.00 -3.97 -5.77
C ASP A 134 -15.49 -4.28 -5.86
N LEU A 135 -15.05 -4.98 -6.92
CA LEU A 135 -13.62 -5.24 -7.14
C LEU A 135 -12.80 -3.97 -7.41
N THR A 136 -13.42 -2.93 -7.97
CA THR A 136 -12.80 -1.62 -8.12
C THR A 136 -12.59 -0.97 -6.75
N VAL A 137 -13.63 -0.96 -5.91
CA VAL A 137 -13.59 -0.42 -4.55
C VAL A 137 -12.53 -1.12 -3.70
N ASP A 138 -12.44 -2.45 -3.77
CA ASP A 138 -11.41 -3.23 -3.07
C ASP A 138 -10.01 -2.87 -3.57
N SER A 139 -9.83 -2.74 -4.88
CA SER A 139 -8.53 -2.38 -5.46
C SER A 139 -8.10 -0.96 -5.07
N LEU A 140 -9.02 0.00 -4.97
CA LEU A 140 -8.72 1.35 -4.48
C LEU A 140 -8.34 1.35 -3.00
N GLN A 141 -9.05 0.55 -2.19
CA GLN A 141 -8.72 0.37 -0.78
C GLN A 141 -7.30 -0.21 -0.60
N GLU A 142 -6.90 -1.17 -1.42
CA GLU A 142 -5.56 -1.73 -1.42
C GLU A 142 -4.48 -0.67 -1.75
N ALA A 143 -4.72 0.17 -2.76
CA ALA A 143 -3.81 1.26 -3.13
C ALA A 143 -3.67 2.29 -2.00
N PHE A 144 -4.80 2.73 -1.41
CA PHE A 144 -4.82 3.61 -0.25
C PHE A 144 -4.01 3.05 0.93
N VAL A 145 -4.23 1.78 1.28
CA VAL A 145 -3.53 1.12 2.38
C VAL A 145 -2.03 1.02 2.10
N ALA A 146 -1.63 0.69 0.86
CA ALA A 146 -0.23 0.61 0.46
C ALA A 146 0.51 1.94 0.66
N LEU A 147 -0.08 3.05 0.17
CA LEU A 147 0.49 4.39 0.29
C LEU A 147 0.55 4.85 1.75
N ARG A 148 -0.55 4.67 2.50
CA ARG A 148 -0.60 5.02 3.92
C ARG A 148 0.45 4.28 4.75
N HIS A 149 0.59 2.98 4.55
CA HIS A 149 1.60 2.18 5.22
C HIS A 149 3.04 2.53 4.79
N ALA A 150 3.23 3.03 3.58
CA ALA A 150 4.52 3.56 3.17
C ALA A 150 4.82 4.89 3.88
N ALA A 151 3.85 5.81 3.92
CA ALA A 151 3.97 7.09 4.63
C ALA A 151 4.33 6.89 6.12
N ASP A 152 3.70 5.93 6.80
CA ASP A 152 4.01 5.57 8.19
C ASP A 152 5.44 5.07 8.40
N ARG A 153 6.12 4.60 7.34
CA ARG A 153 7.47 4.01 7.41
C ARG A 153 8.58 4.97 6.98
N ILE A 154 8.26 6.10 6.33
CA ILE A 154 9.26 7.08 5.87
C ILE A 154 10.05 7.69 7.03
N ASP A 155 9.44 7.85 8.22
CA ASP A 155 10.13 8.34 9.42
C ASP A 155 11.09 7.31 10.06
N GLY A 156 11.39 6.21 9.37
CA GLY A 156 12.47 5.29 9.73
C GLY A 156 12.28 4.52 11.03
N THR A 157 11.06 4.48 11.59
CA THR A 157 10.80 3.68 12.79
C THR A 157 10.00 2.42 12.43
N PRO A 158 10.66 1.25 12.27
CA PRO A 158 9.95 0.00 12.12
C PRO A 158 8.98 -0.19 13.29
N PRO A 159 7.77 -0.74 13.07
CA PRO A 159 6.79 -1.00 14.13
C PRO A 159 7.36 -1.84 15.29
N ARG A 160 8.34 -2.70 14.99
CA ARG A 160 9.07 -3.50 15.98
C ARG A 160 9.91 -2.66 16.93
N VAL A 161 10.47 -1.54 16.47
CA VAL A 161 11.25 -0.60 17.29
C VAL A 161 10.33 0.21 18.19
N LEU A 162 9.17 0.67 17.70
CA LEU A 162 8.14 1.30 18.54
C LEU A 162 7.56 0.34 19.58
N ALA A 163 7.28 -0.91 19.20
CA ALA A 163 6.79 -1.95 20.10
C ALA A 163 7.85 -2.43 21.12
N ALA A 164 9.13 -2.25 20.83
CA ALA A 164 10.23 -2.49 21.76
C ALA A 164 10.44 -1.29 22.70
N LEU A 165 10.32 -0.06 22.20
CA LEU A 165 10.39 1.18 22.99
C LEU A 165 9.20 1.32 23.95
N SER A 166 7.99 0.94 23.54
CA SER A 166 6.83 0.90 24.44
C SER A 166 6.97 -0.16 25.55
N ARG A 167 7.71 -1.25 25.29
CA ARG A 167 8.07 -2.26 26.31
C ARG A 167 9.26 -1.85 27.18
N SER A 168 10.14 -0.97 26.69
CA SER A 168 11.30 -0.46 27.43
C SER A 168 10.99 0.77 28.29
N ALA A 169 9.79 1.36 28.15
CA ALA A 169 9.21 2.32 29.09
C ALA A 169 8.81 1.63 30.43
N ARG A 170 9.75 0.91 31.06
CA ARG A 170 9.74 0.72 32.51
C ARG A 170 10.48 1.92 33.11
N PRO A 171 9.94 2.58 34.13
CA PRO A 171 10.63 3.69 34.77
C PRO A 171 11.99 3.21 35.28
N ALA A 172 13.05 3.83 34.78
CA ALA A 172 14.40 3.70 35.32
C ALA A 172 14.47 4.42 36.68
N ASN A 173 13.77 3.88 37.68
CA ASN A 173 13.92 4.25 39.07
C ASN A 173 14.09 2.97 39.89
N SER A 174 15.31 2.45 39.89
CA SER A 174 15.82 1.73 41.05
C SER A 174 17.30 2.04 41.19
N ILE A 175 17.60 2.89 42.17
CA ILE A 175 18.94 3.30 42.60
C ILE A 175 19.60 2.18 43.43
N TYR A 176 19.03 0.97 43.44
CA TYR A 176 19.60 -0.21 44.08
C TYR A 176 19.87 -1.28 43.03
N ARG A 177 21.07 -1.24 42.42
CA ARG A 177 21.67 -2.42 41.83
C ARG A 177 23.05 -2.62 42.44
N VAL A 178 23.10 -3.59 43.35
CA VAL A 178 24.32 -4.13 43.95
C VAL A 178 25.21 -4.69 42.82
N PRO A 179 26.54 -4.45 42.82
CA PRO A 179 27.43 -5.02 41.81
C PRO A 179 27.46 -6.55 41.93
N ALA A 180 27.20 -7.25 40.82
CA ALA A 180 27.44 -8.69 40.75
C ALA A 180 28.94 -8.94 40.61
N GLU A 181 29.46 -9.72 41.55
CA GLU A 181 30.85 -10.16 41.67
C GLU A 181 31.25 -11.04 40.49
N LEU A 182 32.40 -10.74 39.88
CA LEU A 182 33.02 -11.56 38.83
C LEU A 182 33.72 -12.78 39.46
N PRO A 183 33.41 -14.02 39.06
CA PRO A 183 34.27 -15.13 39.46
C PRO A 183 35.54 -15.12 38.60
N ALA A 184 36.66 -14.81 39.24
CA ALA A 184 37.99 -15.13 38.73
C ALA A 184 38.21 -16.65 38.82
N THR A 185 38.73 -17.26 37.76
CA THR A 185 39.34 -18.59 37.86
C THR A 185 40.52 -18.69 36.90
N GLU A 186 41.56 -19.31 37.44
CA GLU A 186 43.00 -19.19 37.20
C GLU A 186 43.54 -19.77 35.88
N PRO A 187 44.79 -19.42 35.50
CA PRO A 187 45.39 -19.78 34.22
C PRO A 187 45.71 -21.28 34.09
N THR A 188 45.25 -21.87 32.99
CA THR A 188 45.53 -23.25 32.58
C THR A 188 47.04 -23.46 32.33
N ARG A 189 47.67 -24.33 33.13
CA ARG A 189 49.04 -24.81 32.92
C ARG A 189 49.14 -25.64 31.65
N LEU A 190 50.01 -25.22 30.73
CA LEU A 190 50.53 -26.03 29.62
C LEU A 190 51.43 -27.13 30.19
N ALA A 191 50.97 -28.38 30.14
CA ALA A 191 51.81 -29.56 30.40
C ALA A 191 52.06 -30.30 29.09
N TYR A 192 53.36 -30.41 28.81
CA TYR A 192 54.06 -31.00 27.69
C TYR A 192 53.74 -32.49 27.48
N MET A 193 53.75 -32.94 26.22
CA MET A 193 53.57 -34.35 25.81
C MET A 193 54.64 -35.29 26.39
N PRO A 194 54.36 -36.61 26.35
CA PRO A 194 55.27 -37.42 25.53
C PRO A 194 54.56 -38.38 24.56
N VAL A 195 55.28 -38.58 23.46
CA VAL A 195 55.03 -39.43 22.29
C VAL A 195 55.34 -40.90 22.58
N SER A 196 54.58 -41.84 22.00
CA SER A 196 55.05 -43.01 21.18
C SER A 196 53.97 -44.10 21.08
N ARG A 197 53.51 -44.43 19.85
CA ARG A 197 53.78 -45.67 19.04
C ARG A 197 53.35 -46.99 19.74
N HIS A 198 52.74 -48.00 19.14
CA HIS A 198 52.43 -48.51 17.78
C HIS A 198 51.34 -49.62 18.03
N ALA A 199 50.71 -50.34 17.09
CA ALA A 199 51.04 -50.76 15.74
C ALA A 199 49.73 -51.17 15.02
N ARG A 200 49.86 -51.55 13.74
CA ARG A 200 48.92 -52.42 13.03
C ARG A 200 48.65 -53.72 13.80
#